data_AF-A0A9E3AL54-F1
#
_entry.id   AF-A0A9E3AL54-F1
#
_cell.length_a   1.000
_cell.length_b   1.000
_cell.length_c   1.000
_cell.angle_alpha   90.00
_cell.angle_beta   90.00
_cell.angle_gamma   90.00
#
_symmetry.space_group_name_H-M   'P 1'
#
loop_
_entity.id
_entity.type
_entity.pdbx_description
1 polymer ?
#
loop_
_entity_poly.entity_id
_entity_poly.type
_entity_poly.pdbx_seq_one_letter_code
_entity_poly.pdbx_strand_id
1 'polypeptide(L)'
;MQSRYSKLNQALHWITALCMFALLPLAWVMVNAKRGPATGSLFAWHETLGAIVLLVTVFRIAWRFVDGPPAYPPAVRIWERRLAHAAYW
;
A
#
# COMPACT_ATOMS: atom_id res chain seq x y z
N MET A 1 22.07 -15.02 3.47
CA MET A 1 21.86 -14.06 2.37
C MET A 1 20.41 -14.21 1.91
N GLN A 2 19.47 -13.47 2.50
CA GLN A 2 18.04 -13.59 2.16
C GLN A 2 17.82 -12.90 0.80
N SER A 3 17.70 -13.67 -0.28
CA SER A 3 17.55 -13.13 -1.65
C SER A 3 16.13 -12.70 -2.00
N ARG A 4 15.19 -12.75 -1.04
CA ARG A 4 13.76 -12.55 -1.28
C ARG A 4 13.13 -11.77 -0.13
N TYR A 5 12.29 -10.79 -0.47
CA TYR A 5 11.41 -10.12 0.49
C TYR A 5 10.61 -11.16 1.30
N SER A 6 10.38 -10.88 2.58
CA SER A 6 9.54 -11.73 3.42
C SER A 6 8.18 -11.95 2.74
N LYS A 7 7.69 -13.19 2.77
CA LYS A 7 6.39 -13.57 2.17
C LYS A 7 5.27 -12.66 2.71
N LEU A 8 5.40 -12.22 3.96
CA LEU A 8 4.47 -11.29 4.59
C LEU A 8 4.50 -9.90 3.95
N ASN A 9 5.68 -9.36 3.64
CA ASN A 9 5.80 -8.05 2.98
C ASN A 9 5.21 -8.09 1.55
N GLN A 10 5.42 -9.19 0.82
CA GLN A 10 4.77 -9.41 -0.48
C GLN A 10 3.24 -9.47 -0.34
N ALA A 11 2.72 -10.20 0.65
CA ALA A 11 1.29 -10.29 0.89
C ALA A 11 0.67 -8.92 1.25
N LEU A 12 1.29 -8.17 2.16
CA LEU A 12 0.83 -6.83 2.55
C LEU A 12 0.80 -5.86 1.36
N HIS A 13 1.80 -5.93 0.48
CA HIS A 13 1.81 -5.13 -0.75
C HIS A 13 0.62 -5.46 -1.65
N TRP A 14 0.38 -6.75 -1.94
CA TRP A 14 -0.74 -7.17 -2.81
C TRP A 14 -2.11 -6.87 -2.20
N ILE A 15 -2.28 -7.01 -0.88
CA ILE A 15 -3.50 -6.61 -0.19
C ILE A 15 -3.74 -5.11 -0.38
N THR A 16 -2.70 -4.28 -0.16
CA THR A 16 -2.81 -2.83 -0.35
C THR A 16 -3.19 -2.49 -1.80
N ALA A 17 -2.54 -3.14 -2.78
CA ALA A 17 -2.84 -2.94 -4.20
C ALA A 17 -4.29 -3.31 -4.54
N LEU A 18 -4.78 -4.45 -4.06
CA LEU A 18 -6.16 -4.89 -4.27
C LEU A 18 -7.17 -3.89 -3.66
N CYS A 19 -6.89 -3.41 -2.45
CA CYS A 19 -7.74 -2.40 -1.84
C CYS A 19 -7.75 -1.08 -2.62
N MET A 20 -6.61 -0.65 -3.19
CA MET A 20 -6.55 0.53 -4.06
C MET A 20 -7.37 0.34 -5.34
N PHE A 21 -7.35 -0.85 -5.95
CA PHE A 21 -8.20 -1.17 -7.10
C PHE A 21 -9.70 -1.13 -6.78
N ALA A 22 -10.11 -1.32 -5.52
CA ALA A 22 -11.50 -1.15 -5.09
C ALA A 22 -11.83 0.32 -4.76
N LEU A 23 -10.92 1.01 -4.06
CA LEU A 23 -11.12 2.39 -3.61
C LEU A 23 -11.19 3.40 -4.76
N LEU A 24 -10.34 3.26 -5.79
CA LEU A 24 -10.27 4.21 -6.90
C LEU A 24 -11.57 4.26 -7.72
N PRO A 25 -12.13 3.13 -8.22
CA PRO A 25 -13.42 3.15 -8.90
C PRO A 25 -14.56 3.57 -7.98
N LEU A 26 -14.54 3.16 -6.71
CA LEU A 26 -15.57 3.56 -5.74
C LEU A 26 -15.59 5.07 -5.55
N ALA A 27 -14.42 5.68 -5.39
CA ALA A 27 -14.26 7.13 -5.32
C ALA A 27 -14.73 7.82 -6.61
N TRP A 28 -14.41 7.25 -7.77
CA TRP A 28 -14.88 7.78 -9.04
C TRP A 28 -16.41 7.75 -9.17
N VAL A 29 -17.03 6.64 -8.79
CA VAL A 29 -18.49 6.49 -8.84
C VAL A 29 -19.17 7.41 -7.83
N MET A 30 -18.65 7.53 -6.60
CA MET A 30 -19.29 8.36 -5.57
C MET A 30 -19.31 9.84 -5.94
N VAL A 31 -18.24 10.37 -6.56
CA VAL A 31 -18.16 11.80 -6.93
C VAL A 31 -19.00 12.15 -8.15
N ASN A 32 -19.30 11.15 -9.01
CA ASN A 32 -20.13 11.33 -10.21
C ASN A 32 -21.60 10.91 -10.00
N ALA A 33 -21.94 10.33 -8.85
CA ALA A 33 -23.30 9.90 -8.55
C ALA A 33 -24.23 11.10 -8.34
N LYS A 34 -25.46 11.02 -8.87
CA LYS A 34 -26.52 11.99 -8.54
C LYS A 34 -26.81 11.94 -7.05
N ARG A 35 -26.91 13.10 -6.40
CA ARG A 35 -27.20 13.23 -4.96
C ARG A 35 -28.50 12.49 -4.62
N GLY A 36 -28.40 11.52 -3.71
CA GLY A 36 -29.52 10.76 -3.18
C GLY A 36 -29.08 9.77 -2.09
N PRO A 37 -30.02 8.96 -1.55
CA PRO A 37 -29.72 7.99 -0.49
C PRO A 37 -28.61 7.00 -0.86
N ALA A 38 -28.53 6.61 -2.14
CA ALA A 38 -27.47 5.74 -2.65
C ALA A 38 -26.07 6.39 -2.58
N THR A 39 -25.95 7.70 -2.76
CA THR A 39 -24.67 8.43 -2.63
C THR A 39 -24.16 8.37 -1.19
N GLY A 40 -25.05 8.49 -0.20
CA GLY A 40 -24.66 8.37 1.21
C GLY A 40 -24.07 7.00 1.55
N SER A 41 -24.63 5.93 0.99
CA SER A 41 -24.06 4.58 1.14
C SER A 41 -22.69 4.44 0.48
N LEU A 42 -22.49 5.01 -0.71
CA LEU A 42 -21.19 5.01 -1.40
C LEU A 42 -20.10 5.72 -0.58
N PHE A 43 -20.44 6.85 0.05
CA PHE A 43 -19.53 7.55 0.97
C PHE A 43 -19.19 6.72 2.21
N ALA A 44 -20.18 6.10 2.84
CA ALA A 44 -19.95 5.23 4.00
C ALA A 44 -19.04 4.04 3.66
N TRP A 45 -19.24 3.42 2.50
CA TRP A 45 -18.36 2.36 1.99
C TRP A 45 -16.95 2.87 1.73
N HIS A 46 -16.81 4.06 1.14
CA HIS A 46 -15.51 4.67 0.85
C HIS A 46 -14.73 4.99 2.13
N GLU A 47 -15.38 5.57 3.13
CA GLU A 47 -14.76 5.87 4.43
C GLU A 47 -14.29 4.59 5.13
N THR A 48 -15.13 3.54 5.14
CA THR A 48 -14.80 2.27 5.77
C THR A 48 -13.63 1.57 5.06
N LEU A 49 -13.67 1.48 3.73
CA LEU A 49 -12.56 0.93 2.94
C LEU A 49 -11.29 1.77 3.09
N GLY A 50 -11.43 3.10 3.09
CA GLY A 50 -10.33 4.04 3.30
C GLY A 50 -9.65 3.83 4.65
N ALA A 51 -10.43 3.66 5.72
CA ALA A 51 -9.91 3.38 7.06
C ALA A 51 -9.15 2.04 7.11
N ILE A 52 -9.68 0.99 6.47
CA ILE A 52 -9.00 -0.32 6.38
C ILE A 52 -7.65 -0.17 5.66
N VAL A 53 -7.62 0.53 4.53
CA VAL A 53 -6.39 0.75 3.77
C VAL A 53 -5.38 1.57 4.54
N LEU A 54 -5.84 2.60 5.27
CA LEU A 54 -4.97 3.39 6.14
C LEU A 54 -4.32 2.49 7.21
N LEU A 55 -5.09 1.64 7.88
CA LEU A 55 -4.58 0.70 8.88
C LEU A 55 -3.58 -0.30 8.27
N VAL A 56 -3.89 -0.89 7.12
CA VAL A 56 -2.97 -1.80 6.40
C VAL A 56 -1.68 -1.08 6.02
N THR A 57 -1.78 0.18 5.58
CA THR A 57 -0.62 0.99 5.18
C THR A 57 0.26 1.30 6.38
N VAL A 58 -0.32 1.74 7.51
CA VAL A 58 0.40 1.98 8.76
C VAL A 58 1.09 0.70 9.25
N PHE A 59 0.37 -0.43 9.24
CA PHE A 59 0.93 -1.72 9.60
C PHE A 59 2.09 -2.13 8.68
N ARG A 60 1.96 -1.91 7.37
CA ARG A 60 3.02 -2.19 6.39
C ARG A 60 4.26 -1.32 6.62
N ILE A 61 4.07 -0.03 6.92
CA ILE A 61 5.17 0.88 7.26
C ILE A 61 5.86 0.42 8.55
N ALA A 62 5.09 0.08 9.60
CA ALA A 62 5.63 -0.45 10.84
C ALA A 62 6.40 -1.76 10.61
N TRP A 63 5.83 -2.69 9.83
CA TRP A 63 6.44 -3.97 9.50
C TRP A 63 7.75 -3.80 8.72
N ARG A 64 7.87 -2.75 7.90
CA ARG A 64 9.09 -2.43 7.16
C ARG A 64 10.27 -2.12 8.09
N PHE A 65 10.02 -1.45 9.22
CA PHE A 65 11.05 -1.17 10.23
C PHE A 65 11.49 -2.42 10.99
N VAL A 66 10.60 -3.42 11.11
CA VAL A 66 10.88 -4.70 11.78
C VAL A 66 11.59 -5.69 10.85
N ASP A 67 11.12 -5.85 9.61
CA ASP A 67 11.62 -6.85 8.65
C ASP A 67 12.98 -6.42 8.03
N GLY A 68 13.28 -5.11 8.01
CA GLY A 68 14.54 -4.58 7.49
C GLY A 68 14.71 -4.78 5.97
N PRO A 69 15.51 -3.94 5.27
CA PRO A 69 15.77 -4.15 3.85
C PRO A 69 16.57 -5.44 3.66
N PRO A 70 16.31 -6.24 2.61
CA PRO A 70 17.20 -7.35 2.28
C PRO A 70 18.62 -6.83 2.06
N ALA A 71 19.62 -7.56 2.57
CA ALA A 71 21.01 -7.16 2.49
C ALA A 71 21.43 -6.95 1.03
N TYR A 72 21.95 -5.76 0.71
CA TYR A 72 22.42 -5.43 -0.63
C TYR A 72 23.53 -6.39 -1.08
N PRO A 73 23.56 -6.82 -2.35
CA PRO A 73 24.69 -7.53 -2.91
C PRO A 73 25.99 -6.73 -2.71
N PRO A 74 27.14 -7.38 -2.48
CA PRO A 74 28.40 -6.68 -2.20
C PRO A 74 28.88 -5.78 -3.35
N ALA A 75 28.37 -5.96 -4.57
CA ALA A 75 28.79 -5.24 -5.78
C ALA A 75 28.10 -3.88 -6.04
N VAL A 76 27.16 -3.42 -5.19
CA VAL A 76 26.36 -2.22 -5.48
C VAL A 76 27.04 -0.95 -4.92
N ARG A 77 27.26 0.07 -5.75
CA ARG A 77 27.91 1.35 -5.34
C ARG A 77 27.05 2.06 -4.28
N ILE A 78 27.68 2.84 -3.40
CA ILE A 78 26.99 3.49 -2.24
C ILE A 78 25.85 4.42 -2.69
N TRP A 79 26.00 5.12 -3.83
CA TRP A 79 24.96 6.00 -4.38
C TRP A 79 23.79 5.24 -5.01
N GLU A 80 24.06 4.10 -5.67
CA GLU A 80 23.02 3.18 -6.15
C GLU A 80 22.22 2.60 -4.98
N ARG A 81 22.88 2.30 -3.85
CA ARG A 81 22.22 1.89 -2.61
C ARG A 81 21.28 2.96 -2.06
N ARG A 82 21.67 4.24 -2.09
CA ARG A 82 20.83 5.35 -1.62
C ARG A 82 19.64 5.61 -2.54
N LEU A 83 19.85 5.57 -3.86
CA LEU A 83 18.77 5.72 -4.85
C LEU A 83 17.79 4.55 -4.80
N ALA A 84 18.30 3.32 -4.66
CA ALA A 84 17.44 2.15 -4.48
C ALA A 84 16.61 2.25 -3.20
N HIS A 85 17.16 2.79 -2.11
CA HIS A 85 16.39 3.02 -0.89
C HIS A 85 15.26 4.06 -1.07
N ALA A 86 15.49 5.09 -1.88
CA ALA A 86 14.51 6.13 -2.16
C ALA A 86 13.44 5.69 -3.17
N ALA A 87 13.81 4.87 -4.16
CA ALA A 87 12.91 4.35 -5.18
C ALA A 87 12.07 3.14 -4.71
N TYR A 88 12.53 2.43 -3.67
CA TYR A 88 11.84 1.27 -3.07
C TYR A 88 11.06 1.64 -1.80
N TRP A 89 10.46 2.83 -1.80
CA TRP A 89 9.46 3.29 -0.83
C TRP A 89 8.05 2.95 -1.31
#